data_AF-A0A356B3U2-F1
#
_entry.id   AF-A0A356B3U2-F1
#
_cell.length_a   1.000
_cell.length_b   1.000
_cell.length_c   1.000
_cell.angle_alpha   90.00
_cell.angle_beta   90.00
_cell.angle_gamma   90.00
#
_symmetry.space_group_name_H-M   'P 1'
#
loop_
_entity.id
_entity.type
_entity.pdbx_description
1 polymer ?
#
loop_
_entity_poly.entity_id
_entity_poly.type
_entity_poly.pdbx_seq_one_letter_code
_entity_poly.pdbx_strand_id
1 'polypeptide(L)'
;MVIPFVIQEESMSLLSDIGNAAAEYGGVVIAAIFAFVLFVAATNAVTSTSISREGSNLFIMKYLPMPIEKQIWYKIMSGVWISGIAIVLIFALLAFLKVPLSILICSLIVSVNGILFSSMTGIIADLLNPKLVWDNEQAAVKQNMNVLINLLIAVVAGVIAVVPTVFFNFSIVVATMYLIIVFAIINYFLYQYISNRSAALIMGME
;
A
#
# COMPACT_ATOMS: atom_id res chain seq x y z
N MET A 1 48.01 7.19 -27.65
CA MET A 1 46.69 7.77 -27.36
C MET A 1 45.60 6.75 -27.73
N VAL A 2 45.62 5.57 -27.10
CA VAL A 2 44.67 4.46 -27.39
C VAL A 2 43.92 4.01 -26.12
N ILE A 3 44.52 4.30 -24.96
CA ILE A 3 43.98 4.00 -23.63
C ILE A 3 42.60 4.64 -23.36
N PRO A 4 42.26 5.87 -23.82
CA PRO A 4 40.94 6.44 -23.56
C PRO A 4 39.80 5.73 -24.32
N PHE A 5 40.10 5.15 -25.48
CA PHE A 5 39.09 4.55 -26.37
C PHE A 5 38.66 3.16 -25.88
N VAL A 6 39.61 2.38 -25.35
CA VAL A 6 39.35 1.06 -24.74
C VAL A 6 38.51 1.17 -23.46
N ILE A 7 38.76 2.19 -22.64
CA ILE A 7 37.96 2.48 -21.43
C ILE A 7 36.53 2.93 -21.80
N GLN A 8 36.36 3.56 -22.96
CA GLN A 8 35.06 4.04 -23.43
C GLN A 8 34.18 2.89 -23.95
N GLU A 9 34.77 1.90 -24.62
CA GLU A 9 34.04 0.68 -25.02
C GLU A 9 33.66 -0.19 -23.82
N GLU A 10 34.56 -0.35 -22.85
CA GLU A 10 34.32 -1.14 -21.63
C GLU A 10 33.23 -0.49 -20.75
N SER A 11 33.27 0.84 -20.59
CA SER A 11 32.21 1.58 -19.89
C SER A 11 30.88 1.60 -20.66
N MET A 12 30.88 1.61 -22.00
CA MET A 12 29.66 1.48 -22.80
C MET A 12 29.05 0.09 -22.70
N SER A 13 29.89 -0.96 -22.65
CA SER A 13 29.45 -2.35 -22.47
C SER A 13 28.85 -2.59 -21.07
N LEU A 14 29.47 -2.03 -20.03
CA LEU A 14 28.92 -2.06 -18.67
C LEU A 14 27.60 -1.28 -18.56
N LEU A 15 27.46 -0.16 -19.27
CA LEU A 15 26.20 0.60 -19.31
C LEU A 15 25.10 -0.16 -20.07
N SER A 16 25.44 -0.88 -21.15
CA SER A 16 24.47 -1.75 -21.84
C SER A 16 24.09 -2.97 -21.00
N ASP A 17 25.03 -3.54 -20.24
CA ASP A 17 24.75 -4.68 -19.36
C ASP A 17 23.92 -4.28 -18.14
N ILE A 18 24.17 -3.10 -17.56
CA ILE A 18 23.31 -2.51 -16.51
C ILE A 18 21.92 -2.18 -17.07
N GLY A 19 21.84 -1.66 -18.30
CA GLY A 19 20.58 -1.40 -19.00
C GLY A 19 19.79 -2.68 -19.29
N ASN A 20 20.47 -3.75 -19.71
CA ASN A 20 19.89 -5.05 -19.98
C ASN A 20 19.45 -5.75 -18.68
N ALA A 21 20.24 -5.70 -17.62
CA ALA A 21 19.86 -6.22 -16.31
C ALA A 21 18.67 -5.44 -15.71
N ALA A 22 18.61 -4.12 -15.89
CA ALA A 22 17.45 -3.31 -15.47
C ALA A 22 16.19 -3.62 -16.29
N ALA A 23 16.33 -3.97 -17.57
CA ALA A 23 15.23 -4.42 -18.42
C ALA A 23 14.77 -5.85 -18.06
N GLU A 24 15.71 -6.73 -17.73
CA GLU A 24 15.49 -8.14 -17.39
C GLU A 24 14.82 -8.28 -16.01
N TYR A 25 15.27 -7.53 -15.01
CA TYR A 25 14.70 -7.58 -13.63
C TYR A 25 13.69 -6.46 -13.34
N GLY A 26 13.35 -5.63 -14.32
CA GLY A 26 12.49 -4.46 -14.11
C GLY A 26 11.12 -4.77 -13.53
N GLY A 27 10.52 -5.92 -13.88
CA GLY A 27 9.25 -6.36 -13.30
C GLY A 27 9.36 -6.71 -11.81
N VAL A 28 10.44 -7.36 -11.40
CA VAL A 28 10.72 -7.69 -9.99
C VAL A 28 10.96 -6.41 -9.19
N VAL A 29 11.65 -5.42 -9.75
CA VAL A 29 11.87 -4.11 -9.10
C VAL A 29 10.55 -3.41 -8.83
N ILE A 30 9.63 -3.38 -9.79
CA ILE A 30 8.29 -2.77 -9.62
C ILE A 30 7.52 -3.51 -8.52
N ALA A 31 7.54 -4.83 -8.51
CA ALA A 31 6.87 -5.63 -7.49
C ALA A 31 7.47 -5.41 -6.09
N ALA A 32 8.79 -5.26 -5.98
CA ALA A 32 9.46 -4.95 -4.74
C ALA A 32 9.11 -3.56 -4.21
N ILE A 33 9.08 -2.54 -5.09
CA ILE A 33 8.63 -1.19 -4.73
C ILE A 33 7.17 -1.22 -4.26
N PHE A 34 6.31 -1.96 -4.97
CA PHE A 34 4.91 -2.12 -4.59
C PHE A 34 4.76 -2.80 -3.22
N ALA A 35 5.52 -3.86 -2.94
CA ALA A 35 5.54 -4.52 -1.63
C ALA A 35 6.03 -3.58 -0.52
N PHE A 36 7.05 -2.76 -0.79
CA PHE A 36 7.52 -1.75 0.15
C PHE A 36 6.46 -0.68 0.41
N VAL A 37 5.72 -0.26 -0.62
CA VAL A 37 4.60 0.67 -0.49
C VAL A 37 3.49 0.09 0.39
N LEU A 38 3.13 -1.19 0.21
CA LEU A 38 2.18 -1.88 1.07
C LEU A 38 2.62 -1.84 2.53
N PHE A 39 3.89 -2.14 2.79
CA PHE A 39 4.47 -2.10 4.13
C PHE A 39 4.39 -0.71 4.77
N VAL A 40 4.79 0.34 4.03
CA VAL A 40 4.73 1.73 4.50
C VAL A 40 3.29 2.16 4.79
N ALA A 41 2.35 1.83 3.89
CA ALA A 41 0.93 2.16 4.05
C ALA A 41 0.31 1.44 5.26
N ALA A 42 0.72 0.21 5.56
CA ALA A 42 0.19 -0.53 6.71
C ALA A 42 0.74 -0.03 8.05
N THR A 43 1.98 0.48 8.06
CA THR A 43 2.68 0.89 9.29
C THR A 43 2.17 2.21 9.87
N ASN A 44 1.54 3.07 9.07
CA ASN A 44 1.08 4.39 9.53
C ASN A 44 -0.12 4.34 10.50
N ALA A 45 -0.75 3.17 10.67
CA ALA A 45 -1.85 2.92 11.61
C ALA A 45 -3.08 3.85 11.47
N VAL A 46 -3.22 4.60 10.38
CA VAL A 46 -4.28 5.62 10.24
C VAL A 46 -5.65 4.95 10.17
N THR A 47 -5.82 3.99 9.26
CA THR A 47 -7.11 3.30 9.06
C THR A 47 -7.32 2.17 10.07
N SER A 48 -6.27 1.44 10.42
CA SER A 48 -6.30 0.30 11.33
C SER A 48 -6.55 0.65 12.80
N THR A 49 -6.68 1.94 13.12
CA THR A 49 -7.05 2.42 14.46
C THR A 49 -8.11 3.52 14.40
N SER A 50 -8.71 3.76 13.22
CA SER A 50 -9.62 4.89 12.98
C SER A 50 -10.97 4.80 13.71
N ILE A 51 -11.44 3.60 14.03
CA ILE A 51 -12.62 3.30 14.84
C ILE A 51 -12.23 3.19 16.31
N SER A 52 -11.11 2.52 16.59
CA SER A 52 -10.56 2.43 17.96
C SER A 52 -10.31 3.81 18.59
N ARG A 53 -9.91 4.80 17.79
CA ARG A 53 -9.72 6.21 18.23
C ARG A 53 -11.01 6.92 18.65
N GLU A 54 -12.17 6.46 18.18
CA GLU A 54 -13.46 7.01 18.64
C GLU A 54 -13.73 6.62 20.10
N GLY A 55 -13.25 5.46 20.52
CA GLY A 55 -13.34 4.99 21.91
C GLY A 55 -14.76 5.04 22.45
N SER A 56 -14.94 5.62 23.63
CA SER A 56 -16.25 5.83 24.26
C SER A 56 -17.20 6.74 23.48
N ASN A 57 -16.70 7.48 22.49
CA ASN A 57 -17.50 8.39 21.66
C ASN A 57 -18.02 7.74 20.38
N LEU A 58 -17.83 6.43 20.18
CA LEU A 58 -18.32 5.70 19.01
C LEU A 58 -19.83 5.92 18.77
N PHE A 59 -20.62 6.06 19.83
CA PHE A 59 -22.06 6.31 19.72
C PHE A 59 -22.39 7.53 18.85
N ILE A 60 -21.52 8.55 18.79
CA ILE A 60 -21.73 9.75 17.98
C ILE A 60 -21.86 9.38 16.50
N MET A 61 -21.06 8.42 16.01
CA MET A 61 -21.13 7.97 14.62
C MET A 61 -22.53 7.45 14.23
N LYS A 62 -23.29 6.92 15.20
CA LYS A 62 -24.65 6.38 15.00
C LYS A 62 -25.73 7.47 14.89
N TYR A 63 -25.49 8.65 15.47
CA TYR A 63 -26.45 9.76 15.47
C TYR A 63 -26.19 10.80 14.37
N LEU A 64 -25.02 10.75 13.72
CA LEU A 64 -24.73 11.66 12.61
C LEU A 64 -25.72 11.45 11.45
N PRO A 65 -26.22 12.54 10.83
CA PRO A 65 -27.15 12.48 9.70
C PRO A 65 -26.44 12.11 8.39
N MET A 66 -25.59 11.08 8.43
CA MET A 66 -24.82 10.57 7.31
C MET A 66 -24.74 9.04 7.39
N PRO A 67 -24.95 8.32 6.28
CA PRO A 67 -24.79 6.87 6.25
C PRO A 67 -23.42 6.43 6.78
N ILE A 68 -23.40 5.41 7.64
CA ILE A 68 -22.17 4.92 8.30
C ILE A 68 -21.15 4.49 7.24
N GLU A 69 -21.58 3.84 6.18
CA GLU A 69 -20.75 3.43 5.04
C GLU A 69 -19.96 4.61 4.49
N LYS A 70 -20.60 5.77 4.36
CA LYS A 70 -19.96 7.00 3.87
C LYS A 70 -18.94 7.55 4.87
N GLN A 71 -19.25 7.50 6.16
CA GLN A 71 -18.32 7.88 7.22
C GLN A 71 -17.05 7.01 7.19
N ILE A 72 -17.22 5.69 7.02
CA ILE A 72 -16.11 4.74 6.86
C ILE A 72 -15.30 5.05 5.61
N TRP A 73 -15.93 5.35 4.47
CA TRP A 73 -15.22 5.76 3.26
C TRP A 73 -14.34 7.00 3.49
N TYR A 74 -14.81 7.99 4.23
CA TYR A 74 -13.99 9.15 4.56
C TYR A 74 -12.79 8.81 5.45
N LYS A 75 -12.94 7.86 6.38
CA LYS A 75 -11.82 7.33 7.18
C LYS A 75 -10.83 6.54 6.32
N ILE A 76 -11.27 5.80 5.31
CA ILE A 76 -10.36 5.13 4.36
C ILE A 76 -9.57 6.18 3.57
N MET A 77 -10.25 7.22 3.06
CA MET A 77 -9.61 8.26 2.24
C MET A 77 -8.57 9.06 3.02
N SER A 78 -8.76 9.31 4.32
CA SER A 78 -7.72 9.97 5.12
C SER A 78 -6.44 9.15 5.20
N GLY A 79 -6.55 7.81 5.32
CA GLY A 79 -5.42 6.89 5.21
C GLY A 79 -4.75 6.91 3.84
N VAL A 80 -5.54 6.97 2.77
CA VAL A 80 -5.03 7.06 1.39
C VAL A 80 -4.22 8.34 1.20
N TRP A 81 -4.72 9.49 1.66
CA TRP A 81 -4.01 10.77 1.55
C TRP A 81 -2.70 10.80 2.34
N ILE A 82 -2.72 10.33 3.60
CA ILE A 82 -1.52 10.30 4.44
C ILE A 82 -0.45 9.38 3.82
N SER A 83 -0.86 8.20 3.36
CA SER A 83 0.04 7.28 2.65
C SER A 83 0.54 7.86 1.32
N GLY A 84 -0.32 8.57 0.59
CA GLY A 84 0.01 9.23 -0.66
C GLY A 84 1.13 10.26 -0.49
N ILE A 85 1.09 11.07 0.58
CA ILE A 85 2.16 12.02 0.89
C ILE A 85 3.49 11.29 1.14
N ALA A 86 3.47 10.19 1.91
CA ALA A 86 4.67 9.39 2.16
C ALA A 86 5.26 8.82 0.85
N ILE A 87 4.41 8.36 -0.07
CA ILE A 87 4.84 7.85 -1.37
C ILE A 87 5.45 8.94 -2.24
N VAL A 88 4.86 10.13 -2.29
CA VAL A 88 5.45 11.25 -3.06
C VAL A 88 6.88 11.54 -2.61
N LEU A 89 7.14 11.50 -1.29
CA LEU A 89 8.50 11.67 -0.75
C LEU A 89 9.45 10.52 -1.14
N ILE A 90 8.98 9.28 -1.07
CA ILE A 90 9.76 8.10 -1.50
C ILE A 90 10.11 8.20 -2.98
N PHE A 91 9.15 8.57 -3.84
CA PHE A 91 9.37 8.67 -5.28
C PHE A 91 10.26 9.85 -5.66
N ALA A 92 10.17 10.96 -4.92
CA ALA A 92 11.12 12.08 -5.09
C ALA A 92 12.56 11.64 -4.78
N LEU A 93 12.76 10.83 -3.73
CA LEU A 93 14.06 10.23 -3.43
C LEU A 93 14.53 9.28 -4.54
N LEU A 94 13.66 8.39 -5.03
CA LEU A 94 14.02 7.47 -6.12
C LEU A 94 14.36 8.23 -7.42
N ALA A 95 13.67 9.33 -7.71
CA ALA A 95 13.98 10.20 -8.83
C ALA A 95 15.35 10.89 -8.66
N PHE A 96 15.67 11.36 -7.44
CA PHE A 96 16.99 11.91 -7.12
C PHE A 96 18.12 10.87 -7.33
N LEU A 97 17.84 9.60 -7.02
CA LEU A 97 18.76 8.47 -7.27
C LEU A 97 18.84 8.03 -8.74
N LYS A 98 18.20 8.76 -9.67
CA LYS A 98 18.21 8.50 -11.12
C LYS A 98 17.64 7.14 -11.52
N VAL A 99 16.66 6.62 -10.77
CA VAL A 99 15.89 5.44 -11.18
C VAL A 99 15.22 5.70 -12.54
N PRO A 100 15.21 4.74 -13.49
CA PRO A 100 14.58 4.92 -14.79
C PRO A 100 13.14 5.41 -14.71
N LEU A 101 12.80 6.39 -15.54
CA LEU A 101 11.48 7.03 -15.52
C LEU A 101 10.33 6.04 -15.79
N SER A 102 10.57 5.01 -16.62
CA SER A 102 9.61 3.93 -16.87
C SER A 102 9.22 3.18 -15.60
N ILE A 103 10.21 2.83 -14.77
CA ILE A 103 9.99 2.15 -13.49
C ILE A 103 9.27 3.07 -12.52
N LEU A 104 9.65 4.35 -12.44
CA LEU A 104 8.98 5.33 -11.58
C LEU A 104 7.50 5.50 -11.95
N ILE A 105 7.18 5.70 -13.22
CA ILE A 105 5.79 5.91 -13.65
C ILE A 105 4.95 4.65 -13.38
N CYS A 106 5.44 3.48 -13.78
CA CYS A 106 4.72 2.22 -13.56
C CYS A 106 4.53 1.94 -12.06
N SER A 107 5.58 2.13 -11.26
CA SER A 107 5.54 1.94 -9.81
C SER A 107 4.55 2.91 -9.13
N LEU A 108 4.46 4.16 -9.59
CA LEU A 108 3.53 5.14 -9.03
C LEU A 108 2.08 4.74 -9.28
N ILE A 109 1.77 4.25 -10.49
CA ILE A 109 0.42 3.80 -10.87
C ILE A 109 -0.01 2.60 -10.01
N VAL A 110 0.86 1.60 -9.84
CA VAL A 110 0.54 0.44 -8.98
C VAL A 110 0.45 0.84 -7.51
N SER A 111 1.28 1.78 -7.06
CA SER A 111 1.30 2.23 -5.66
C SER A 111 -0.05 2.74 -5.16
N VAL A 112 -0.79 3.47 -5.99
CA VAL A 112 -2.14 3.94 -5.64
C VAL A 112 -3.08 2.78 -5.31
N ASN A 113 -3.01 1.68 -6.06
CA ASN A 113 -3.80 0.48 -5.80
C ASN A 113 -3.39 -0.19 -4.48
N GLY A 114 -2.08 -0.23 -4.19
CA GLY A 114 -1.55 -0.82 -2.96
C GLY A 114 -1.93 -0.01 -1.71
N ILE A 115 -1.87 1.33 -1.79
CA ILE A 115 -2.35 2.20 -0.71
C ILE A 115 -3.82 1.95 -0.42
N LEU A 116 -4.65 1.90 -1.46
CA LEU A 116 -6.08 1.68 -1.31
C LEU A 116 -6.36 0.34 -0.63
N PHE A 117 -5.67 -0.72 -1.08
CA PHE A 117 -5.73 -2.05 -0.47
C PHE A 117 -5.40 -1.99 1.03
N SER A 118 -4.23 -1.47 1.39
CA SER A 118 -3.77 -1.38 2.78
C SER A 118 -4.71 -0.54 3.66
N SER A 119 -5.32 0.49 3.07
CA SER A 119 -6.26 1.37 3.77
C SER A 119 -7.58 0.64 4.07
N MET A 120 -8.10 -0.12 3.10
CA MET A 120 -9.30 -0.96 3.25
C MET A 120 -9.08 -2.13 4.22
N THR A 121 -7.97 -2.86 4.11
CA THR A 121 -7.66 -3.96 5.03
C THR A 121 -7.47 -3.47 6.45
N GLY A 122 -6.84 -2.29 6.61
CA GLY A 122 -6.70 -1.64 7.91
C GLY A 122 -8.04 -1.33 8.55
N ILE A 123 -8.96 -0.67 7.82
CA ILE A 123 -10.26 -0.34 8.41
C ILE A 123 -11.10 -1.59 8.67
N ILE A 124 -10.98 -2.64 7.85
CA ILE A 124 -11.67 -3.91 8.09
C ILE A 124 -11.17 -4.55 9.39
N ALA A 125 -9.84 -4.58 9.62
CA ALA A 125 -9.29 -5.10 10.87
C ALA A 125 -9.85 -4.34 12.08
N ASP A 126 -9.93 -3.01 11.97
CA ASP A 126 -10.45 -2.16 13.05
C ASP A 126 -11.97 -2.24 13.22
N LEU A 127 -12.73 -2.47 12.16
CA LEU A 127 -14.17 -2.72 12.21
C LEU A 127 -14.51 -4.08 12.83
N LEU A 128 -13.65 -5.08 12.66
CA LEU A 128 -13.88 -6.42 13.20
C LEU A 128 -13.52 -6.51 14.68
N ASN A 129 -12.42 -5.87 15.09
CA ASN A 129 -11.92 -5.93 16.46
C ASN A 129 -11.52 -4.53 16.99
N PRO A 130 -12.47 -3.59 17.14
CA PRO A 130 -12.14 -2.24 17.61
C PRO A 130 -11.69 -2.27 19.08
N LYS A 131 -10.63 -1.54 19.39
CA LYS A 131 -10.17 -1.29 20.76
C LYS A 131 -10.80 0.01 21.28
N LEU A 132 -12.04 -0.08 21.78
CA LEU A 132 -12.81 1.08 22.25
C LEU A 132 -12.46 1.54 23.67
N VAL A 133 -11.98 0.62 24.51
CA VAL A 133 -11.58 0.94 25.89
C VAL A 133 -10.06 1.07 25.93
N TRP A 134 -9.59 2.25 26.27
CA TRP A 134 -8.17 2.57 26.41
C TRP A 134 -7.98 3.61 27.52
N ASP A 135 -6.87 3.50 28.25
CA ASP A 135 -6.56 4.42 29.37
C ASP A 135 -6.11 5.80 28.87
N ASN A 136 -5.51 5.85 27.68
CA ASN A 136 -5.11 7.08 27.00
C ASN A 136 -5.18 6.92 25.48
N GLU A 137 -5.30 8.04 24.76
CA GLU A 137 -5.42 8.05 23.29
C GLU A 137 -4.22 7.38 22.59
N GLN A 138 -3.04 7.41 23.21
CA GLN A 138 -1.85 6.75 22.65
C GLN A 138 -1.99 5.21 22.68
N ALA A 139 -2.68 4.64 23.66
CA ALA A 139 -2.92 3.21 23.80
C ALA A 139 -3.92 2.69 22.76
N ALA A 140 -4.78 3.56 22.21
CA ALA A 140 -5.65 3.26 21.07
C ALA A 140 -4.86 2.99 19.78
N VAL A 141 -3.63 3.52 19.70
CA VAL A 141 -2.76 3.39 18.52
C VAL A 141 -1.60 2.42 18.76
N LYS A 142 -0.75 2.67 19.76
CA LYS A 142 0.51 1.93 19.97
C LYS A 142 0.32 0.51 20.49
N GLN A 143 -0.76 0.27 21.23
CA GLN A 143 -1.08 -1.05 21.80
C GLN A 143 -2.25 -1.73 21.06
N ASN A 144 -2.49 -1.34 19.80
CA ASN A 144 -3.57 -1.88 19.01
C ASN A 144 -3.06 -2.97 18.08
N MET A 145 -3.53 -4.20 18.30
CA MET A 145 -3.10 -5.36 17.52
C MET A 145 -3.56 -5.29 16.06
N ASN A 146 -4.57 -4.46 15.75
CA ASN A 146 -5.04 -4.25 14.38
C ASN A 146 -3.96 -3.66 13.47
N VAL A 147 -3.01 -2.88 14.03
CA VAL A 147 -1.84 -2.39 13.29
C VAL A 147 -0.95 -3.56 12.86
N LEU A 148 -0.69 -4.50 13.77
CA LEU A 148 0.11 -5.69 13.44
C LEU A 148 -0.63 -6.61 12.46
N ILE A 149 -1.93 -6.81 12.63
CA ILE A 149 -2.75 -7.60 11.71
C ILE A 149 -2.70 -6.99 10.30
N ASN A 150 -2.87 -5.67 10.18
CA ASN A 150 -2.79 -5.00 8.89
C ASN A 150 -1.39 -5.12 8.27
N LEU A 151 -0.34 -5.02 9.08
CA LEU A 151 1.03 -5.23 8.64
C LEU A 151 1.27 -6.64 8.12
N LEU A 152 0.78 -7.67 8.81
CA LEU A 152 0.88 -9.06 8.36
C LEU A 152 0.15 -9.29 7.03
N ILE A 153 -1.05 -8.72 6.88
CA ILE A 153 -1.80 -8.75 5.62
C ILE A 153 -0.99 -8.08 4.49
N ALA A 154 -0.38 -6.93 4.77
CA ALA A 154 0.47 -6.24 3.80
C ALA A 154 1.72 -7.03 3.41
N VAL A 155 2.35 -7.74 4.34
CA VAL A 155 3.49 -8.63 4.06
C VAL A 155 3.05 -9.79 3.16
N VAL A 156 1.95 -10.46 3.47
CA VAL A 156 1.41 -11.55 2.65
C VAL A 156 1.05 -11.05 1.24
N ALA A 157 0.40 -9.88 1.15
CA ALA A 157 0.11 -9.24 -0.13
C ALA A 157 1.39 -8.88 -0.91
N GLY A 158 2.44 -8.43 -0.23
CA GLY A 158 3.76 -8.19 -0.82
C GLY A 158 4.40 -9.47 -1.36
N VAL A 159 4.28 -10.59 -0.65
CA VAL A 159 4.74 -11.90 -1.14
C VAL A 159 3.95 -12.32 -2.39
N ILE A 160 2.62 -12.15 -2.40
CA ILE A 160 1.77 -12.41 -3.57
C ILE A 160 2.17 -11.50 -4.75
N ALA A 161 2.57 -10.26 -4.50
CA ALA A 161 3.06 -9.36 -5.53
C ALA A 161 4.40 -9.83 -6.13
N VAL A 162 5.37 -10.19 -5.29
CA VAL A 162 6.76 -10.46 -5.72
C VAL A 162 6.94 -11.87 -6.27
N VAL A 163 6.40 -12.90 -5.61
CA VAL A 163 6.70 -14.30 -5.94
C VAL A 163 6.40 -14.63 -7.42
N PRO A 164 5.21 -14.36 -7.97
CA PRO A 164 4.93 -14.65 -9.38
C PRO A 164 5.83 -13.87 -10.34
N THR A 165 6.18 -12.62 -10.00
CA THR A 165 7.04 -11.80 -10.86
C THR A 165 8.45 -12.36 -10.99
N VAL A 166 8.96 -13.00 -9.92
CA VAL A 166 10.26 -13.68 -9.91
C VAL A 166 10.18 -15.03 -10.62
N PHE A 167 9.19 -15.87 -10.27
CA PHE A 167 9.07 -17.22 -10.82
C PHE A 167 8.83 -17.25 -12.33
N PHE A 168 8.08 -16.28 -12.85
CA PHE A 168 7.73 -16.20 -14.28
C PHE A 168 8.54 -15.16 -15.05
N ASN A 169 9.52 -14.49 -14.40
CA ASN A 169 10.34 -13.43 -14.99
C ASN A 169 9.51 -12.40 -15.76
N PHE A 170 8.57 -11.75 -15.06
CA PHE A 170 7.68 -10.78 -15.70
C PHE A 170 8.45 -9.57 -16.21
N SER A 171 8.16 -9.16 -17.44
CA SER A 171 8.60 -7.86 -17.96
C SER A 171 7.91 -6.72 -17.20
N ILE A 172 8.44 -5.51 -17.30
CA ILE A 172 7.87 -4.29 -16.67
C ILE A 172 6.37 -4.16 -16.94
N VAL A 173 5.94 -4.35 -18.19
CA VAL A 173 4.54 -4.20 -18.60
C VAL A 173 3.67 -5.31 -18.00
N VAL A 174 4.13 -6.57 -18.07
CA VAL A 174 3.39 -7.71 -17.53
C VAL A 174 3.25 -7.61 -16.02
N ALA A 175 4.33 -7.24 -15.30
CA ALA A 175 4.30 -7.02 -13.86
C ALA A 175 3.33 -5.90 -13.47
N THR A 176 3.35 -4.79 -14.19
CA THR A 176 2.44 -3.66 -13.94
C THR A 176 0.98 -4.07 -14.14
N MET A 177 0.66 -4.73 -15.25
CA MET A 177 -0.70 -5.21 -15.53
C MET A 177 -1.17 -6.25 -14.50
N TYR A 178 -0.29 -7.18 -14.13
CA TYR A 178 -0.54 -8.18 -13.09
C TYR A 178 -0.93 -7.51 -11.77
N LEU A 179 -0.12 -6.57 -11.27
CA LEU A 179 -0.36 -5.89 -10.00
C LEU A 179 -1.64 -5.05 -10.04
N ILE A 180 -1.90 -4.33 -11.14
CA ILE A 180 -3.14 -3.56 -11.29
C ILE A 180 -4.35 -4.48 -11.26
N ILE A 181 -4.38 -5.53 -12.09
CA ILE A 181 -5.55 -6.39 -12.23
C ILE A 181 -5.84 -7.13 -10.92
N VAL A 182 -4.84 -7.78 -10.34
CA VAL A 182 -5.02 -8.58 -9.12
C VAL A 182 -5.49 -7.71 -7.96
N PHE A 183 -4.81 -6.59 -7.71
CA PHE A 183 -5.19 -5.73 -6.59
C PHE A 183 -6.46 -4.93 -6.85
N ALA A 184 -6.80 -4.59 -8.10
CA ALA A 184 -8.10 -3.99 -8.42
C ALA A 184 -9.25 -4.95 -8.15
N ILE A 185 -9.12 -6.23 -8.51
CA ILE A 185 -10.11 -7.27 -8.22
C ILE A 185 -10.27 -7.43 -6.70
N ILE A 186 -9.16 -7.53 -5.96
CA ILE A 186 -9.20 -7.64 -4.50
C ILE A 186 -9.85 -6.39 -3.89
N ASN A 187 -9.43 -5.19 -4.30
CA ASN A 187 -10.01 -3.93 -3.83
C ASN A 187 -11.51 -3.83 -4.10
N TYR A 188 -11.99 -4.35 -5.24
CA TYR A 188 -13.42 -4.41 -5.53
C TYR A 188 -14.17 -5.30 -4.53
N PHE A 189 -13.63 -6.48 -4.20
CA PHE A 189 -14.25 -7.35 -3.18
C PHE A 189 -14.20 -6.73 -1.78
N LEU A 190 -13.10 -6.07 -1.41
CA LEU A 190 -12.99 -5.34 -0.14
C LEU A 190 -13.99 -4.18 -0.08
N TYR A 191 -14.15 -3.43 -1.18
CA TYR A 191 -15.15 -2.37 -1.30
C TYR A 191 -16.56 -2.92 -1.04
N GLN A 192 -16.92 -4.03 -1.69
CA GLN A 192 -18.23 -4.66 -1.52
C GLN A 192 -18.44 -5.14 -0.08
N TYR A 193 -17.41 -5.75 0.52
CA TYR A 193 -17.47 -6.18 1.91
C TYR A 193 -17.72 -4.99 2.86
N ILE A 194 -16.96 -3.91 2.71
CA ILE A 194 -17.08 -2.70 3.54
C ILE A 194 -18.47 -2.10 3.38
N SER A 195 -18.91 -1.83 2.16
CA SER A 195 -20.20 -1.20 1.90
C SER A 195 -21.39 -2.02 2.41
N ASN A 196 -21.31 -3.35 2.38
CA ASN A 196 -22.41 -4.21 2.83
C ASN A 196 -22.40 -4.50 4.34
N ARG A 197 -21.24 -4.44 5.01
CA ARG A 197 -21.10 -4.87 6.41
C ARG A 197 -20.84 -3.74 7.39
N SER A 198 -20.30 -2.60 6.95
CA SER A 198 -19.82 -1.57 7.88
C SER A 198 -20.91 -1.02 8.80
N ALA A 199 -22.11 -0.75 8.28
CA ALA A 199 -23.20 -0.23 9.09
C ALA A 199 -23.69 -1.26 10.11
N ALA A 200 -23.85 -2.51 9.70
CA ALA A 200 -24.25 -3.60 10.60
C ALA A 200 -23.24 -3.81 11.74
N LEU A 201 -21.93 -3.78 11.43
CA LEU A 201 -20.87 -3.91 12.42
C LEU A 201 -20.88 -2.76 13.42
N ILE A 202 -20.90 -1.50 12.94
CA ILE A 202 -20.89 -0.32 13.83
C ILE A 202 -22.17 -0.25 14.69
N MET A 203 -23.34 -0.57 14.12
CA MET A 203 -24.59 -0.55 14.89
C MET A 203 -24.58 -1.59 16.02
N GLY A 204 -23.96 -2.75 15.81
CA GLY A 204 -23.85 -3.83 16.80
C GLY A 204 -22.78 -3.64 17.87
N MET A 205 -21.93 -2.60 17.79
CA MET A 205 -20.94 -2.30 18.83
C MET A 205 -21.58 -1.52 19.98
N GLU A 206 -21.32 -1.90 21.22
CA GLU A 206 -21.75 -1.16 22.42
C GLU A 206 -20.62 -0.31 23.00
#